data_AF-A0AAE1KRP1-F1
#
_entry.id   AF-A0AAE1KRP1-F1
#
_cell.length_a   1.000
_cell.length_b   1.000
_cell.length_c   1.000
_cell.angle_alpha   90.00
_cell.angle_beta   90.00
_cell.angle_gamma   90.00
#
_symmetry.space_group_name_H-M   'P 1'
#
loop_
_entity.id
_entity.type
_entity.pdbx_description
1 polymer ?
#
loop_
_entity_poly.entity_id
_entity_poly.type
_entity_poly.pdbx_seq_one_letter_code
_entity_poly.pdbx_strand_id
1 'polypeptide(L)'
;MANVPIMIFLTAGLCAMPWLALYLHDWSTFAIVIHALQFISVSFPWVVPESARWLLSKGRSKETVDIITRAAHMNKKSLTPEVIRELEEFGNEQKNAKNTQASALDLLKTPVLRLRFLVLCVMWQAATHWEGSQAKRKSY
;
A
#
# COMPACT_ATOMS: atom_id res chain seq x y z
N MET A 1 10.74 -0.60 -3.68
CA MET A 1 10.32 -2.02 -3.49
C MET A 1 9.27 -2.21 -2.38
N ALA A 2 8.42 -1.20 -2.11
CA ALA A 2 7.44 -1.30 -1.00
C ALA A 2 6.24 -2.21 -1.31
N ASN A 3 5.93 -2.44 -2.59
CA ASN A 3 4.75 -3.23 -2.99
C ASN A 3 5.03 -4.74 -3.07
N VAL A 4 6.29 -5.16 -3.04
CA VAL A 4 6.68 -6.56 -3.22
C VAL A 4 6.06 -7.48 -2.16
N PRO A 5 6.06 -7.15 -0.85
CA PRO A 5 5.44 -8.00 0.17
C PRO A 5 3.93 -8.18 -0.04
N ILE A 6 3.24 -7.11 -0.46
CA ILE A 6 1.80 -7.14 -0.76
C ILE A 6 1.54 -8.06 -1.95
N MET A 7 2.34 -7.95 -3.03
CA MET A 7 2.21 -8.80 -4.20
C MET A 7 2.48 -10.27 -3.90
N ILE A 8 3.47 -10.56 -3.05
CA ILE A 8 3.77 -11.93 -2.61
C ILE A 8 2.60 -12.50 -1.81
N PHE A 9 2.07 -11.73 -0.85
CA PHE A 9 0.92 -12.14 -0.03
C PHE A 9 -0.32 -12.42 -0.89
N LEU A 10 -0.67 -11.49 -1.78
CA LEU A 10 -1.84 -11.63 -2.67
C LEU A 10 -1.68 -12.80 -3.65
N THR A 11 -0.50 -12.94 -4.26
CA THR A 11 -0.22 -14.04 -5.19
C THR A 11 -0.30 -15.38 -4.48
N ALA A 12 0.30 -15.51 -3.29
CA ALA A 12 0.25 -16.74 -2.51
C ALA A 12 -1.19 -17.11 -2.14
N GLY A 13 -2.00 -16.13 -1.71
CA GLY A 13 -3.41 -16.33 -1.39
C GLY A 13 -4.22 -16.81 -2.60
N LEU A 14 -4.06 -16.14 -3.75
CA LEU A 14 -4.72 -16.51 -5.01
C LEU A 14 -4.32 -17.90 -5.49
N CYS A 15 -3.04 -18.26 -5.38
CA CYS A 15 -2.55 -19.59 -5.73
C CYS A 15 -3.08 -20.68 -4.77
N ALA A 16 -3.27 -20.37 -3.49
CA ALA A 16 -3.78 -21.31 -2.48
C ALA A 16 -5.29 -21.56 -2.59
N MET A 17 -6.08 -20.56 -2.99
CA MET A 17 -7.54 -20.64 -3.11
C MET A 17 -8.08 -21.86 -3.88
N PRO A 18 -7.60 -22.20 -5.10
CA PRO A 18 -8.14 -23.35 -5.84
C PRO A 18 -7.89 -24.69 -5.14
N TRP A 19 -6.76 -24.84 -4.43
CA TRP A 19 -6.48 -26.04 -3.65
C TRP A 19 -7.43 -26.18 -2.46
N LEU A 20 -7.69 -25.07 -1.77
CA LEU A 20 -8.68 -25.00 -0.67
C LEU A 20 -10.09 -25.30 -1.17
N ALA A 21 -10.48 -24.83 -2.36
CA ALA A 21 -11.77 -25.09 -2.96
C ALA A 21 -11.95 -26.57 -3.37
N LEU A 22 -10.88 -27.25 -3.81
CA LEU A 22 -10.92 -28.68 -4.10
C LEU A 22 -11.00 -29.54 -2.83
N TYR A 23 -10.33 -29.11 -1.76
CA TYR A 23 -10.34 -29.80 -0.49
C TYR A 23 -11.68 -29.64 0.25
N LEU A 24 -12.22 -28.41 0.27
CA LEU A 24 -13.49 -28.06 0.88
C LEU A 24 -14.58 -28.12 -0.20
N HIS A 25 -15.14 -29.31 -0.40
CA HIS A 25 -16.17 -29.57 -1.42
C HIS A 25 -17.46 -28.73 -1.23
N ASP A 26 -17.69 -28.23 -0.02
CA ASP A 26 -18.83 -27.37 0.31
C ASP A 26 -18.48 -25.87 0.22
N TRP A 27 -19.27 -25.14 -0.55
CA TRP A 27 -19.06 -23.72 -0.84
C TRP A 27 -19.24 -22.83 0.40
N SER A 28 -20.13 -23.22 1.33
CA SER A 28 -20.38 -22.45 2.55
C SER A 28 -19.17 -22.55 3.50
N THR A 29 -18.68 -23.77 3.69
CA THR A 29 -17.47 -24.02 4.49
C THR A 29 -16.24 -23.32 3.90
N PHE A 30 -16.07 -23.36 2.58
CA PHE A 30 -14.99 -22.63 1.90
C PHE A 30 -15.06 -21.13 2.16
N ALA A 31 -16.24 -20.50 2.03
CA ALA A 31 -16.42 -19.08 2.27
C ALA A 31 -16.08 -18.70 3.72
N ILE A 32 -16.53 -19.49 4.69
CA ILE A 32 -16.22 -19.27 6.12
C ILE A 32 -14.71 -19.30 6.37
N VAL A 33 -14.00 -20.28 5.81
CA VAL A 33 -12.55 -20.42 5.99
C VAL A 33 -11.79 -19.22 5.40
N ILE A 34 -12.14 -18.76 4.20
CA ILE A 34 -11.52 -17.59 3.58
C ILE A 34 -11.78 -16.33 4.39
N HIS A 35 -13.01 -16.11 4.83
CA HIS A 35 -13.36 -14.95 5.66
C HIS A 35 -12.67 -14.98 7.02
N ALA A 36 -12.54 -16.15 7.64
CA ALA A 36 -11.80 -16.33 8.89
C ALA A 36 -10.31 -15.97 8.71
N LEU A 37 -9.67 -16.45 7.63
CA LEU A 37 -8.28 -16.11 7.32
C LEU A 37 -8.10 -14.62 7.06
N GLN A 38 -9.07 -13.98 6.39
CA GLN A 38 -9.06 -12.53 6.19
C GLN A 38 -9.26 -11.76 7.49
N PHE A 39 -10.07 -12.27 8.42
CA PHE A 39 -10.27 -11.63 9.72
C PHE A 39 -8.98 -11.60 10.54
N ILE A 40 -8.10 -12.59 10.41
CA ILE A 40 -6.76 -12.57 11.02
C ILE A 40 -5.96 -11.35 10.53
N SER A 41 -6.16 -10.92 9.28
CA SER A 41 -5.49 -9.73 8.74
C SER A 41 -5.95 -8.42 9.40
N VAL A 42 -7.11 -8.40 10.07
CA VAL A 42 -7.56 -7.25 10.87
C VAL A 42 -6.66 -7.02 12.09
N SER A 43 -5.97 -8.05 12.57
CA SER A 43 -5.01 -7.92 13.68
C SER A 43 -3.66 -7.32 13.28
N PHE A 44 -3.41 -7.15 11.97
CA PHE A 44 -2.14 -6.65 11.42
C PHE A 44 -1.68 -5.28 11.97
N PRO A 45 -2.57 -4.29 12.22
CA PRO A 45 -2.17 -3.01 12.79
C PRO A 45 -1.56 -3.09 14.19
N TRP A 46 -1.82 -4.17 14.95
CA TRP A 46 -1.25 -4.35 16.29
C TRP A 46 0.16 -4.93 16.26
N VAL A 47 0.52 -5.65 15.19
CA VAL A 47 1.81 -6.34 15.08
C VAL A 47 2.83 -5.51 14.31
N VAL A 48 2.39 -4.76 13.30
CA VAL A 48 3.28 -4.03 12.40
C VAL A 48 3.33 -2.55 12.78
N PRO A 49 4.51 -2.01 13.13
CA PRO A 49 4.65 -0.59 13.41
C PRO A 49 4.21 0.21 12.17
N GLU A 50 3.48 1.29 12.42
CA GLU A 50 2.99 2.16 11.36
C GLU A 50 4.16 2.66 10.48
N SER A 51 3.93 2.78 9.18
CA SER A 51 5.04 3.02 8.26
C SER A 51 5.75 4.34 8.59
N ALA A 52 7.08 4.28 8.72
CA ALA A 52 7.92 5.45 9.00
C ALA A 52 7.66 6.60 8.01
N ARG A 53 7.37 6.27 6.75
CA ARG A 53 7.01 7.23 5.69
C ARG A 53 5.68 7.93 5.93
N TRP A 54 4.66 7.23 6.43
CA TRP A 54 3.37 7.85 6.74
C TRP A 54 3.49 8.79 7.94
N LEU A 55 4.21 8.38 8.99
CA LEU A 55 4.50 9.21 10.16
C LEU A 55 5.26 10.48 9.75
N LEU A 56 6.25 10.34 8.87
CA LEU A 56 7.01 11.47 8.32
C LEU A 56 6.10 12.43 7.55
N SER A 57 5.22 11.90 6.70
CA SER A 57 4.24 12.71 5.95
C SER A 57 3.24 13.44 6.85
N LYS A 58 3.03 12.96 8.08
CA LYS A 58 2.16 13.57 9.10
C LYS A 58 2.91 14.57 9.99
N GLY A 59 4.20 14.80 9.74
CA GLY A 59 5.03 15.69 10.53
C GLY A 59 5.38 15.14 11.92
N ARG A 60 5.23 13.82 12.13
CA ARG A 60 5.60 13.13 13.38
C ARG A 60 7.07 12.70 13.32
N SER A 61 7.97 13.65 13.09
CA SER A 61 9.39 13.36 12.79
C SER A 61 10.09 12.57 13.90
N LYS A 62 9.77 12.85 15.17
CA LYS A 62 10.38 12.15 16.33
C LYS A 62 10.12 10.64 16.32
N GLU A 63 8.88 10.25 16.02
CA GLU A 63 8.50 8.82 15.96
C GLU A 63 9.09 8.14 14.72
N THR A 64 9.16 8.86 13.61
CA THR A 64 9.86 8.40 12.41
C THR A 64 11.34 8.11 12.71
N VAL A 65 12.03 9.01 13.41
CA VAL A 65 13.45 8.83 13.77
C VAL A 65 13.63 7.60 14.66
N ASP A 66 12.76 7.39 15.65
CA ASP A 66 12.83 6.21 16.52
C ASP A 66 12.68 4.89 15.73
N ILE A 67 11.67 4.80 14.87
CA ILE A 67 11.42 3.61 14.03
C ILE A 67 12.59 3.36 13.07
N ILE A 68 13.10 4.41 12.42
CA ILE A 68 14.24 4.27 11.49
C ILE A 68 15.51 3.90 12.25
N THR A 69 15.72 4.43 13.46
CA THR A 69 16.89 4.08 14.30
C THR A 69 16.83 2.61 14.68
N ARG A 70 15.66 2.11 15.09
CA ARG A 70 15.45 0.69 15.37
C ARG A 70 15.70 -0.19 14.16
N ALA A 71 15.18 0.22 13.00
CA ALA A 71 15.40 -0.49 11.73
C ALA A 71 16.87 -0.45 11.29
N ALA A 72 17.58 0.66 11.51
CA ALA A 72 19.00 0.80 11.20
C ALA A 72 19.84 -0.13 12.08
N HIS A 73 19.54 -0.19 13.38
CA HIS A 73 20.19 -1.11 14.32
C HIS A 73 19.99 -2.58 13.91
N MET A 74 18.78 -2.96 13.52
CA MET A 74 18.51 -4.31 12.98
C MET A 74 19.32 -4.61 11.71
N ASN A 75 19.51 -3.61 10.86
CA ASN A 75 20.32 -3.71 9.64
C ASN A 75 21.83 -3.51 9.89
N LYS A 76 22.28 -3.44 11.15
CA LYS A 76 23.67 -3.17 11.55
C LYS A 76 24.23 -1.89 10.91
N LYS A 77 23.37 -0.90 10.67
CA LYS A 77 23.75 0.43 10.18
C LYS A 77 23.52 1.46 11.28
N SER A 78 24.41 2.43 11.35
CA SER A 78 24.24 3.60 12.20
C SER A 78 23.63 4.72 11.39
N LEU A 79 22.70 5.46 11.98
CA LEU A 79 22.19 6.69 11.39
C LEU A 79 23.17 7.82 11.66
N THR A 80 23.61 8.49 10.61
CA THR A 80 24.40 9.71 10.72
C THR A 80 23.49 10.83 11.23
N PRO A 81 23.97 11.75 12.10
CA PRO A 81 23.20 12.89 12.58
C PRO A 81 22.59 13.75 11.46
N GLU A 82 23.23 13.79 10.29
CA GLU A 82 22.77 14.51 9.11
C GLU A 82 21.45 13.96 8.55
N VAL A 83 21.31 12.62 8.50
CA VAL A 83 20.08 11.96 8.04
C VAL A 83 18.92 12.23 8.99
N ILE A 84 19.20 12.28 10.30
CA ILE A 84 18.20 12.59 11.32
C ILE A 84 17.70 14.03 11.13
N ARG A 85 18.62 14.98 10.91
CA ARG A 85 18.25 16.38 10.63
C ARG A 85 17.42 16.52 9.35
N GLU A 86 17.80 15.84 8.27
CA GLU A 86 17.05 15.85 7.01
C GLU A 86 15.62 15.31 7.21
N LEU A 87 15.46 14.23 7.97
CA LEU A 87 14.13 13.68 8.32
C LEU A 87 13.30 14.65 9.15
N GLU A 88 13.92 15.35 10.10
CA GLU A 88 13.24 16.36 10.92
C GLU A 88 12.80 17.57 10.10
N GLU A 89 13.68 18.10 9.26
CA GLU A 89 13.40 19.21 8.33
C GLU A 89 12.26 18.84 7.38
N PHE A 90 12.34 17.69 6.72
CA PHE A 90 11.30 17.22 5.81
C PHE A 90 9.94 17.04 6.51
N GLY A 91 9.93 16.46 7.71
CA GLY A 91 8.68 16.31 8.47
C GLY A 91 8.07 17.66 8.88
N ASN A 92 8.91 18.65 9.19
CA ASN A 92 8.45 19.99 9.54
C ASN A 92 7.88 20.74 8.32
N GLU A 93 8.50 20.62 7.15
CA GLU A 93 7.96 21.11 5.88
C GLU A 93 6.58 20.51 5.58
N GLN A 94 6.43 19.19 5.74
CA GLN A 94 5.16 18.51 5.53
C GLN A 94 4.07 18.96 6.51
N LYS A 95 4.44 19.25 7.75
CA LYS A 95 3.54 19.81 8.77
C LYS A 95 3.04 21.21 8.37
N ASN A 96 3.95 22.06 7.88
CA ASN A 96 3.62 23.40 7.40
C ASN A 96 2.73 23.35 6.13
N ALA A 97 3.06 22.48 5.18
CA ALA A 97 2.28 22.29 3.95
C ALA A 97 0.86 21.74 4.20
N LYS A 98 0.68 20.91 5.24
CA LYS A 98 -0.65 20.38 5.64
C LYS A 98 -1.57 21.40 6.28
N ASN A 99 -1.04 22.52 6.78
CA ASN A 99 -1.87 23.57 7.37
C ASN A 99 -2.75 24.25 6.29
N THR A 100 -2.32 24.18 5.04
CA THR A 100 -3.18 24.35 3.85
C THR A 100 -4.00 23.08 3.63
N GLN A 101 -5.30 23.11 3.93
CA GLN A 101 -6.19 21.98 3.66
C GLN A 101 -6.26 21.71 2.15
N ALA A 102 -5.49 20.73 1.68
CA ALA A 102 -5.56 20.27 0.30
C ALA A 102 -6.82 19.41 0.14
N SER A 103 -7.73 19.83 -0.73
CA SER A 103 -8.93 19.09 -1.11
C SER A 103 -8.63 18.15 -2.28
N ALA A 104 -9.40 17.06 -2.41
CA ALA A 104 -9.30 16.17 -3.57
C ALA A 104 -9.52 16.91 -4.90
N LEU A 105 -10.29 18.01 -4.89
CA LEU A 105 -10.50 18.87 -6.05
C LEU A 105 -9.25 19.70 -6.42
N ASP A 106 -8.33 19.94 -5.48
CA ASP A 106 -7.08 20.65 -5.77
C ASP A 106 -6.12 19.80 -6.62
N LEU A 107 -6.30 18.47 -6.63
CA LEU A 107 -5.58 17.58 -7.53
C LEU A 107 -5.87 17.90 -9.00
N LEU A 108 -7.11 18.32 -9.29
CA LEU A 108 -7.53 18.70 -10.63
C LEU A 108 -7.10 20.12 -10.96
N LYS A 109 -6.80 21.00 -9.99
CA LYS A 109 -6.34 22.37 -10.28
C LYS A 109 -4.96 22.40 -10.93
N THR A 110 -4.06 21.52 -10.51
CA THR A 110 -2.69 21.46 -11.05
C THR A 110 -2.66 20.72 -12.40
N PRO A 111 -2.22 21.34 -13.51
CA PRO A 111 -2.35 20.75 -14.86
C PRO A 111 -1.55 19.45 -15.03
N VAL A 112 -0.36 19.37 -14.44
CA VAL A 112 0.47 18.15 -14.47
C VAL A 112 -0.20 17.00 -13.72
N LEU A 113 -0.80 17.30 -12.56
CA LEU A 113 -1.43 16.29 -11.72
C LEU A 113 -2.75 15.80 -12.31
N ARG A 114 -3.52 16.71 -12.94
CA ARG A 114 -4.70 16.38 -13.73
C ARG A 114 -4.38 15.44 -14.90
N LEU A 115 -3.33 15.72 -15.67
CA LEU A 115 -2.93 14.85 -16.78
C LEU A 115 -2.54 13.45 -16.27
N ARG A 116 -1.74 13.36 -15.21
CA ARG A 116 -1.37 12.08 -14.59
C ARG A 116 -2.60 11.32 -14.11
N PHE A 117 -3.54 12.00 -13.47
CA PHE A 117 -4.80 11.42 -13.03
C PHE A 117 -5.62 10.86 -14.21
N LEU A 118 -5.80 11.65 -15.28
CA LEU A 118 -6.53 11.21 -16.47
C LEU A 118 -5.85 10.03 -17.19
N VAL A 119 -4.53 10.05 -17.30
CA VAL A 119 -3.76 8.94 -17.88
C VAL A 119 -3.98 7.67 -17.07
N LEU A 120 -3.92 7.73 -15.74
CA LEU A 120 -4.20 6.58 -14.88
C LEU A 120 -5.63 6.05 -15.08
N CYS A 121 -6.63 6.94 -15.17
CA CYS A 121 -8.01 6.56 -15.44
C CYS A 121 -8.14 5.85 -16.80
N VAL A 122 -7.57 6.42 -17.88
CA VAL A 122 -7.63 5.83 -19.21
C VAL A 122 -6.90 4.50 -19.26
N MET A 123 -5.72 4.40 -18.64
CA MET A 123 -4.96 3.15 -18.54
C MET A 123 -5.77 2.05 -17.85
N TRP A 124 -6.46 2.37 -16.75
CA TRP A 124 -7.31 1.41 -16.05
C TRP A 124 -8.48 0.92 -16.92
N GLN A 125 -9.15 1.83 -17.63
CA GLN A 125 -10.24 1.46 -18.54
C GLN A 125 -9.74 0.66 -19.76
N ALA A 126 -8.56 0.99 -20.28
CA ALA A 126 -7.95 0.23 -21.36
C ALA A 126 -7.57 -1.19 -20.92
N ALA A 127 -7.03 -1.34 -19.70
CA ALA A 127 -6.68 -2.65 -19.13
C ALA A 127 -7.92 -3.54 -18.93
N THR A 128 -8.99 -2.99 -18.34
CA THR A 128 -10.25 -3.73 -18.12
C THR A 128 -10.95 -4.08 -19.44
N HIS A 129 -10.93 -3.17 -20.42
CA HIS A 129 -11.45 -3.43 -21.75
C HIS A 129 -10.65 -4.53 -22.48
N TRP A 130 -9.32 -4.50 -22.36
CA TRP A 130 -8.44 -5.51 -22.93
C TRP A 130 -8.74 -6.92 -22.37
N GLU A 131 -8.85 -7.06 -21.06
CA GLU A 131 -9.21 -8.33 -20.42
C GLU A 131 -10.57 -8.86 -20.90
N GLY A 132 -11.58 -7.99 -20.99
CA GLY A 132 -12.89 -8.35 -21.54
C GLY A 132 -12.85 -8.81 -23.00
N SER A 133 -11.98 -8.19 -23.82
CA SER A 133 -11.77 -8.58 -25.22
C SER A 133 -11.11 -9.96 -25.36
N GLN A 134 -10.20 -10.30 -24.44
CA GLN A 134 -9.51 -11.59 -24.42
C GLN A 134 -10.42 -12.73 -23.94
N ALA A 135 -11.30 -12.44 -22.97
CA ALA A 135 -12.30 -13.41 -22.52
C ALA A 135 -13.21 -13.84 -23.68
N LYS A 136 -13.67 -12.89 -24.52
CA LYS A 136 -14.52 -13.20 -25.69
C LYS A 136 -13.79 -13.98 -26.79
N ARG A 137 -12.49 -13.75 -27.00
CA ARG A 137 -11.70 -14.47 -28.01
C ARG A 137 -11.41 -15.93 -27.65
N LYS A 138 -11.45 -16.30 -26.36
CA LYS A 138 -11.22 -17.69 -25.89
C LYS A 138 -12.50 -18.53 -25.84
N SER A 139 -13.66 -17.94 -26.10
CA SER A 139 -14.98 -18.61 -26.08
C SER A 139 -15.47 -19.06 -27.47
N TYR A 140 -14.63 -18.95 -28.50
CA TYR A 140 -14.86 -19.48 -29.86
C TYR A 140 -13.82 -20.54 -30.19
#